data_AF-A0AAU4W550-F1
#
_entry.id   AF-A0AAU4W550-F1
#
_cell.length_a   1.000
_cell.length_b   1.000
_cell.length_c   1.000
_cell.angle_alpha   90.00
_cell.angle_beta   90.00
_cell.angle_gamma   90.00
#
_symmetry.space_group_name_H-M   'P 1'
#
loop_
_entity.id
_entity.type
_entity.pdbx_description
1 polymer ?
#
loop_
_entity_poly.entity_id
_entity_poly.type
_entity_poly.pdbx_seq_one_letter_code
_entity_poly.pdbx_strand_id
1 'polypeptide(L)'
;MGEHNRQSTPGTGLPGPKYARRNQIDLTEDAEGDGRWVAVDELGWDGDQLHGARRSRYLSIGSVAISDIEAEPIVEEIRKATRLQAPELKFSGAFAGPKNGQRRPVLSGLLEPGGALHGRASVYLIDKHYFVIAKLIDLLVEEMLHKQGRDIRNTGQARKMARSLFTEGARALGPELFDQGHCVMRIGPGSPVSRGDVPSCPLCGKEPRRVEQARCW
;
A
#
# COMPACT_ATOMS: atom_id res chain seq x y z
N MET A 1 27.94 17.26 -17.43
CA MET A 1 27.33 18.48 -16.87
C MET A 1 25.83 18.41 -17.10
N GLY A 2 25.07 18.46 -16.01
CA GLY A 2 23.62 18.32 -15.98
C GLY A 2 23.17 17.76 -14.64
N GLU A 3 23.70 18.28 -13.53
CA GLU A 3 23.12 18.04 -12.21
C GLU A 3 21.74 18.70 -12.20
N HIS A 4 20.71 17.88 -12.42
CA HIS A 4 19.35 18.30 -12.11
C HIS A 4 19.22 18.40 -10.60
N ASN A 5 19.57 19.57 -10.08
CA ASN A 5 19.28 20.02 -8.72
C ASN A 5 17.74 20.09 -8.57
N ARG A 6 17.13 18.95 -8.27
CA ARG A 6 15.71 18.89 -7.92
C ARG A 6 15.58 19.55 -6.56
N GLN A 7 15.03 20.76 -6.57
CA GLN A 7 14.72 21.52 -5.38
C GLN A 7 13.95 20.66 -4.38
N SER A 8 14.31 20.82 -3.11
CA SER A 8 13.67 20.21 -1.95
C SER A 8 12.15 20.36 -2.02
N THR A 9 11.42 19.27 -1.84
CA THR A 9 9.96 19.33 -1.67
C THR A 9 9.66 20.10 -0.37
N PRO A 10 9.02 21.28 -0.42
CA PRO A 10 8.65 22.00 0.79
C PRO A 10 7.59 21.17 1.54
N GLY A 11 7.90 20.75 2.78
CA GLY A 11 6.92 20.09 3.65
C GLY A 11 7.37 18.79 4.33
N THR A 12 8.52 18.22 3.97
CA THR A 12 9.03 17.00 4.66
C THR A 12 10.03 17.31 5.77
N GLY A 13 10.64 18.49 5.78
CA GLY A 13 11.68 18.86 6.76
C GLY A 13 13.00 18.10 6.59
N LEU A 14 13.19 17.40 5.46
CA LEU A 14 14.37 16.58 5.18
C LEU A 14 15.26 17.25 4.09
N PRO A 15 16.42 17.83 4.44
CA PRO A 15 17.30 18.55 3.51
C PRO A 15 18.56 17.76 3.11
N GLY A 16 18.89 17.69 1.81
CA GLY A 16 20.23 17.26 1.34
C GLY A 16 20.24 16.23 0.19
N PRO A 17 21.40 16.01 -0.45
CA PRO A 17 21.53 15.17 -1.66
C PRO A 17 21.21 13.68 -1.42
N LYS A 18 21.31 13.20 -0.17
CA LYS A 18 20.96 11.83 0.23
C LYS A 18 19.44 11.58 0.23
N TYR A 19 18.63 12.61 0.43
CA TYR A 19 17.16 12.51 0.51
C TYR A 19 16.48 12.41 -0.86
N ALA A 20 17.20 12.72 -1.94
CA ALA A 20 16.71 12.54 -3.31
C ALA A 20 16.96 11.11 -3.85
N ARG A 21 17.63 10.24 -3.08
CA ARG A 21 17.93 8.86 -3.46
C ARG A 21 16.87 7.91 -2.90
N ARG A 22 16.19 7.18 -3.80
CA ARG A 22 15.14 6.22 -3.44
C ARG A 22 15.67 4.95 -2.77
N ASN A 23 16.96 4.64 -2.94
CA ASN A 23 17.63 3.48 -2.36
C ASN A 23 19.00 3.92 -1.80
N GLN A 24 19.28 3.59 -0.54
CA GLN A 24 20.58 3.71 0.09
C GLN A 24 21.22 2.31 0.12
N ILE A 25 22.41 2.18 -0.47
CA ILE A 25 23.08 0.88 -0.66
C ILE A 25 24.20 0.69 0.37
N ASP A 26 24.79 1.80 0.81
CA ASP A 26 25.82 1.79 1.85
C ASP A 26 25.16 1.70 3.23
N LEU A 27 25.91 1.16 4.20
CA LEU A 27 25.47 1.06 5.59
C LEU A 27 24.98 2.41 6.12
N THR A 28 23.84 2.38 6.77
CA THR A 28 23.20 3.53 7.39
C THR A 28 23.59 3.64 8.87
N GLU A 29 23.94 4.86 9.25
CA GLU A 29 24.23 5.24 10.63
C GLU A 29 23.44 6.52 10.93
N ASP A 30 22.78 6.54 12.08
CA ASP A 30 22.12 7.74 12.60
C ASP A 30 23.20 8.76 13.01
N ALA A 31 23.06 10.00 12.57
CA ALA A 31 23.98 11.08 12.93
C ALA A 31 23.20 12.25 13.54
N GLU A 32 23.82 12.90 14.54
CA GLU A 32 23.23 14.04 15.22
C GLU A 32 23.02 15.20 14.22
N GLY A 33 21.77 15.67 14.10
CA GLY A 33 21.39 16.73 13.15
C GLY A 33 20.93 16.25 11.77
N ASP A 34 21.19 14.98 11.40
CA ASP A 34 20.83 14.41 10.10
C ASP A 34 19.53 13.60 10.11
N GLY A 35 18.83 13.55 11.25
CA GLY A 35 17.61 12.75 11.42
C GLY A 35 17.90 11.28 11.68
N ARG A 36 16.85 10.44 11.59
CA ARG A 36 16.96 8.99 11.79
C ARG A 36 16.62 8.24 10.52
N TRP A 37 17.29 7.11 10.30
CA TRP A 37 16.91 6.18 9.25
C TRP A 37 15.62 5.45 9.59
N VAL A 38 14.82 5.19 8.56
CA VAL A 38 13.59 4.41 8.69
C VAL A 38 13.62 3.32 7.64
N ALA A 39 13.73 2.08 8.08
CA ALA A 39 13.51 0.91 7.24
C ALA A 39 12.01 0.75 7.01
N VAL A 40 11.61 0.55 5.75
CA VAL A 40 10.21 0.34 5.36
C VAL A 40 10.12 -0.92 4.52
N ASP A 41 9.18 -1.80 4.86
CA ASP A 41 8.87 -3.00 4.09
C ASP A 41 7.38 -3.07 3.77
N GLU A 42 7.08 -3.49 2.55
CA GLU A 42 5.72 -3.58 2.02
C GLU A 42 5.36 -5.04 1.79
N LEU A 43 4.34 -5.52 2.51
CA LEU A 43 3.83 -6.88 2.33
C LEU A 43 2.50 -6.81 1.58
N GLY A 44 2.52 -7.23 0.32
CA GLY A 44 1.34 -7.39 -0.52
C GLY A 44 1.53 -8.53 -1.53
N TRP A 45 0.71 -9.58 -1.44
CA TRP A 45 0.80 -10.76 -2.32
C TRP A 45 0.64 -10.42 -3.81
N ASP A 46 -0.15 -9.39 -4.14
CA ASP A 46 -0.40 -8.96 -5.52
C ASP A 46 0.30 -7.61 -5.88
N GLY A 47 1.27 -7.15 -5.08
CA GLY A 47 1.99 -5.89 -5.33
C GLY A 47 1.06 -4.68 -5.57
N ASP A 48 1.27 -4.00 -6.71
CA ASP A 48 0.55 -2.81 -7.20
C ASP A 48 -0.92 -3.06 -7.55
N GLN A 49 -1.39 -4.30 -7.51
CA GLN A 49 -2.79 -4.62 -7.77
C GLN A 49 -3.65 -4.09 -6.61
N LEU A 50 -4.35 -2.97 -6.85
CA LEU A 50 -5.23 -2.31 -5.87
C LEU A 50 -6.66 -2.87 -5.84
N HIS A 51 -7.05 -3.65 -6.84
CA HIS A 51 -8.33 -4.35 -6.90
C HIS A 51 -8.05 -5.80 -7.36
N GLY A 52 -8.38 -6.78 -6.53
CA GLY A 52 -7.98 -8.16 -6.74
C GLY A 52 -8.89 -9.14 -6.03
N ALA A 53 -8.53 -10.42 -6.08
CA ALA A 53 -9.27 -11.44 -5.34
C ALA A 53 -9.36 -11.08 -3.84
N ARG A 54 -10.41 -11.52 -3.15
CA ARG A 54 -10.67 -11.19 -1.73
C ARG A 54 -9.46 -11.44 -0.81
N ARG A 55 -8.56 -12.36 -1.18
CA ARG A 55 -7.31 -12.67 -0.47
C ARG A 55 -6.25 -11.55 -0.48
N SER A 56 -6.33 -10.58 -1.38
CA SER A 56 -5.39 -9.45 -1.49
C SER A 56 -5.98 -8.10 -1.10
N ARG A 57 -7.10 -8.13 -0.37
CA ARG A 57 -7.82 -6.95 0.11
C ARG A 57 -6.97 -6.02 0.98
N TYR A 58 -5.99 -6.55 1.70
CA TYR A 58 -5.16 -5.78 2.62
C TYR A 58 -3.74 -5.61 2.10
N LEU A 59 -3.21 -4.41 2.27
CA LEU A 59 -1.79 -4.09 2.15
C LEU A 59 -1.28 -3.74 3.54
N SER A 60 -0.14 -4.29 3.94
CA SER A 60 0.53 -3.88 5.17
C SER A 60 1.86 -3.23 4.85
N ILE A 61 2.08 -2.05 5.44
CA ILE A 61 3.36 -1.34 5.38
C ILE A 61 3.93 -1.36 6.80
N GLY A 62 5.07 -2.01 6.98
CA GLY A 62 5.83 -1.97 8.21
C GLY A 62 6.93 -0.92 8.10
N SER A 63 7.13 -0.13 9.15
CA SER A 63 8.27 0.76 9.25
C SER A 63 8.93 0.64 10.62
N VAL A 64 10.25 0.77 10.65
CA VAL A 64 11.05 0.79 11.87
C VAL A 64 12.08 1.90 11.77
N ALA A 65 12.08 2.82 12.73
CA ALA A 65 13.11 3.85 12.85
C ALA A 65 14.40 3.21 13.41
N ILE A 66 15.29 2.80 12.52
CA ILE A 66 16.53 2.09 12.82
C ILE A 66 17.53 2.22 11.65
N SER A 67 18.82 2.29 11.97
CA SER A 67 19.92 2.25 11.01
C SER A 67 20.54 0.85 10.93
N ASP A 68 21.33 0.55 9.91
CA ASP A 68 21.96 -0.77 9.74
C ASP A 68 22.89 -1.13 10.92
N ILE A 69 23.67 -0.14 11.38
CA ILE A 69 24.58 -0.28 12.53
C ILE A 69 23.84 -0.68 13.81
N GLU A 70 22.64 -0.13 14.04
CA GLU A 70 21.82 -0.50 15.20
C GLU A 70 21.04 -1.82 14.99
N ALA A 71 20.63 -2.11 13.75
CA ALA A 71 19.88 -3.30 13.41
C ALA A 71 20.70 -4.59 13.54
N GLU A 72 21.99 -4.57 13.16
CA GLU A 72 22.87 -5.73 13.18
C GLU A 72 22.91 -6.46 14.55
N PRO A 73 23.23 -5.79 15.68
CA PRO A 73 23.27 -6.46 16.98
C PRO A 73 21.90 -7.01 17.43
N ILE A 74 20.81 -6.33 17.08
CA ILE A 74 19.45 -6.77 17.40
C ILE A 74 19.10 -8.05 16.63
N VAL A 75 19.42 -8.10 15.33
CA VAL A 75 19.21 -9.30 14.51
C VAL A 75 20.06 -10.46 15.04
N GLU A 76 21.30 -10.20 15.45
CA GLU A 76 22.17 -11.22 16.03
C GLU A 76 21.66 -11.75 17.39
N GLU A 77 21.09 -10.89 18.23
CA GLU A 77 20.42 -11.31 19.46
C GLU A 77 19.22 -12.22 19.16
N ILE A 78 18.38 -11.87 18.18
CA ILE A 78 17.27 -12.70 17.73
C ILE A 78 17.79 -14.07 17.28
N ARG A 79 18.86 -14.12 16.48
CA ARG A 79 19.47 -15.38 16.01
C ARG A 79 19.93 -16.26 17.16
N LYS A 80 20.65 -15.69 18.12
CA LYS A 80 21.12 -16.40 19.32
C LYS A 80 19.97 -16.94 20.16
N ALA A 81 18.97 -16.10 20.46
CA ALA A 81 17.83 -16.48 21.29
C ALA A 81 16.95 -17.56 20.63
N THR A 82 16.80 -17.51 19.30
CA THR A 82 15.93 -18.43 18.54
C THR A 82 16.65 -19.64 17.94
N ARG A 83 17.99 -19.64 17.99
CA ARG A 83 18.90 -20.60 17.37
C ARG A 83 18.71 -20.72 15.85
N LEU A 84 18.47 -19.58 15.19
CA LEU A 84 18.27 -19.50 13.75
C LEU A 84 19.55 -19.11 13.02
N GLN A 85 19.84 -19.80 11.92
CA GLN A 85 21.05 -19.61 11.10
C GLN A 85 20.73 -19.16 9.66
N ALA A 86 19.46 -18.88 9.35
CA ALA A 86 19.05 -18.53 7.99
C ALA A 86 19.55 -17.12 7.61
N PRO A 87 20.09 -16.88 6.41
CA PRO A 87 20.60 -15.56 6.01
C PRO A 87 19.53 -14.48 6.14
N GLU A 88 18.25 -14.82 5.91
CA GLU A 88 17.11 -13.94 6.10
C GLU A 88 16.11 -14.54 7.11
N LEU A 89 15.60 -13.72 8.03
CA LEU A 89 14.64 -14.14 9.06
C LEU A 89 13.20 -13.78 8.68
N LYS A 90 12.57 -14.58 7.82
CA LYS A 90 11.15 -14.35 7.45
C LYS A 90 10.20 -14.79 8.56
N PHE A 91 9.22 -13.94 8.89
CA PHE A 91 8.21 -14.24 9.91
C PHE A 91 7.49 -15.58 9.66
N SER A 92 7.07 -15.82 8.42
CA SER A 92 6.34 -17.03 8.01
C SER A 92 7.14 -18.32 8.23
N GLY A 93 8.45 -18.31 7.99
CA GLY A 93 9.30 -19.49 8.15
C GLY A 93 9.83 -19.67 9.57
N ALA A 94 10.17 -18.59 10.25
CA ALA A 94 10.90 -18.62 11.51
C ALA A 94 10.02 -18.55 12.77
N PHE A 95 8.85 -17.89 12.68
CA PHE A 95 8.05 -17.50 13.85
C PHE A 95 6.56 -17.88 13.73
N ALA A 96 6.04 -18.05 12.52
CA ALA A 96 4.66 -18.45 12.29
C ALA A 96 4.43 -19.96 12.55
N GLY A 97 3.18 -20.30 12.83
CA GLY A 97 2.73 -21.67 13.10
C GLY A 97 2.95 -22.14 14.55
N PRO A 98 2.34 -23.28 14.94
CA PRO A 98 2.34 -23.75 16.33
C PRO A 98 3.73 -24.16 16.83
N LYS A 99 4.54 -24.79 15.97
CA LYS A 99 5.88 -25.31 16.32
C LYS A 99 6.89 -24.21 16.66
N ASN A 100 6.72 -23.02 16.06
CA ASN A 100 7.62 -21.89 16.23
C ASN A 100 7.11 -20.86 17.26
N GLY A 101 5.95 -21.12 17.90
CA GLY A 101 5.31 -20.19 18.82
C GLY A 101 6.22 -19.76 19.98
N GLN A 102 7.09 -20.66 20.45
CA GLN A 102 8.04 -20.39 21.54
C GLN A 102 9.10 -19.32 21.20
N ARG A 103 9.27 -18.97 19.92
CA ARG A 103 10.19 -17.90 19.48
C ARG A 103 9.54 -16.53 19.46
N ARG A 104 8.21 -16.44 19.48
CA ARG A 104 7.47 -15.17 19.40
C ARG A 104 7.71 -14.24 20.60
N PRO A 105 7.90 -14.74 21.83
CA PRO A 105 8.25 -13.88 22.96
C PRO A 105 9.53 -13.05 22.74
N VAL A 106 10.49 -13.56 21.95
CA VAL A 106 11.69 -12.80 21.59
C VAL A 106 11.32 -11.56 20.77
N LEU A 107 10.42 -11.70 19.79
CA LEU A 107 9.98 -10.58 18.97
C LEU A 107 9.09 -9.60 19.75
N SER A 108 8.20 -10.10 20.63
CA SER A 108 7.36 -9.22 21.43
C SER A 108 8.19 -8.42 22.45
N GLY A 109 9.20 -9.04 23.06
CA GLY A 109 10.10 -8.37 24.00
C GLY A 109 10.85 -7.19 23.39
N LEU A 110 11.15 -7.22 22.08
CA LEU A 110 11.76 -6.08 21.37
C LEU A 110 10.81 -4.88 21.26
N LEU A 111 9.50 -5.11 21.24
CA LEU A 111 8.46 -4.08 21.05
C LEU A 111 7.87 -3.59 22.38
N GLU A 112 7.95 -4.41 23.43
CA GLU A 112 7.51 -4.09 24.78
C GLU A 112 8.26 -2.89 25.38
N PRO A 113 7.69 -2.17 26.36
CA PRO A 113 8.38 -1.08 27.04
C PRO A 113 9.78 -1.48 27.54
N GLY A 114 10.80 -0.73 27.13
CA GLY A 114 12.21 -1.03 27.43
C GLY A 114 12.91 -1.94 26.41
N GLY A 115 12.17 -2.52 25.46
CA GLY A 115 12.73 -3.26 24.32
C GLY A 115 13.41 -2.35 23.30
N ALA A 116 14.34 -2.91 22.52
CA ALA A 116 15.16 -2.14 21.58
C ALA A 116 14.37 -1.40 20.49
N LEU A 117 13.20 -1.93 20.10
CA LEU A 117 12.32 -1.36 19.08
C LEU A 117 11.09 -0.64 19.67
N HIS A 118 11.04 -0.48 20.99
CA HIS A 118 9.92 0.15 21.66
C HIS A 118 9.69 1.59 21.17
N GLY A 119 8.49 1.88 20.68
CA GLY A 119 8.13 3.19 20.14
C GLY A 119 8.79 3.55 18.81
N ARG A 120 9.49 2.60 18.17
CA ARG A 120 10.21 2.81 16.89
C ARG A 120 9.58 2.10 15.71
N ALA A 121 8.76 1.08 15.97
CA ALA A 121 8.07 0.31 14.95
C ALA A 121 6.62 0.80 14.74
N SER A 122 6.18 0.87 13.50
CA SER A 122 4.81 1.17 13.10
C SER A 122 4.34 0.20 12.02
N VAL A 123 3.07 -0.21 12.08
CA VAL A 123 2.46 -1.04 11.04
C VAL A 123 1.17 -0.37 10.60
N TYR A 124 1.07 -0.11 9.30
CA TYR A 124 -0.13 0.41 8.66
C TYR A 124 -0.81 -0.73 7.93
N LEU A 125 -2.06 -1.02 8.30
CA LEU A 125 -2.92 -1.95 7.57
C LEU A 125 -3.93 -1.17 6.74
N ILE A 126 -3.85 -1.32 5.43
CA ILE A 126 -4.64 -0.57 4.46
C ILE A 126 -5.61 -1.54 3.78
N ASP A 127 -6.90 -1.27 3.87
CA ASP A 127 -7.91 -1.92 3.01
C ASP A 127 -7.81 -1.30 1.61
N LYS A 128 -7.30 -2.06 0.64
CA LYS A 128 -7.05 -1.59 -0.73
C LYS A 128 -8.33 -1.12 -1.41
N HIS A 129 -9.47 -1.78 -1.15
CA HIS A 129 -10.74 -1.40 -1.76
C HIS A 129 -11.23 -0.07 -1.19
N TYR A 130 -11.11 0.12 0.13
CA TYR A 130 -11.40 1.42 0.75
C TYR A 130 -10.46 2.51 0.22
N PHE A 131 -9.18 2.20 0.07
CA PHE A 131 -8.18 3.13 -0.47
C PHE A 131 -8.53 3.59 -1.90
N VAL A 132 -8.91 2.66 -2.78
CA VAL A 132 -9.40 2.93 -4.14
C VAL A 132 -10.60 3.88 -4.11
N ILE A 133 -11.61 3.60 -3.28
CA ILE A 133 -12.80 4.45 -3.15
C ILE A 133 -12.43 5.83 -2.61
N ALA A 134 -11.58 5.90 -1.59
CA ALA A 134 -11.11 7.16 -1.04
C ALA A 134 -10.38 7.99 -2.10
N LYS A 135 -9.59 7.36 -2.98
CA LYS A 135 -8.93 8.02 -4.10
C LYS A 135 -9.87 8.45 -5.21
N LEU A 136 -10.97 7.74 -5.46
CA LEU A 136 -12.02 8.22 -6.36
C LEU A 136 -12.65 9.52 -5.85
N ILE A 137 -12.95 9.59 -4.55
CA ILE A 137 -13.47 10.83 -3.94
C ILE A 137 -12.43 11.96 -3.99
N ASP A 138 -11.16 11.66 -3.67
CA ASP A 138 -10.05 12.63 -3.70
C ASP A 138 -9.82 13.17 -5.12
N LEU A 139 -9.79 12.32 -6.14
CA LEU A 139 -9.47 12.72 -7.52
C LEU A 139 -10.66 13.33 -8.27
N LEU A 140 -11.90 12.93 -7.98
CA LEU A 140 -13.07 13.37 -8.75
C LEU A 140 -13.86 14.46 -8.02
N VAL A 141 -14.19 14.22 -6.75
CA VAL A 141 -15.11 15.08 -6.00
C VAL A 141 -14.36 16.21 -5.31
N GLU A 142 -13.25 15.91 -4.65
CA GLU A 142 -12.43 16.91 -3.97
C GLU A 142 -11.83 17.89 -4.95
N GLU A 143 -11.23 17.43 -6.06
CA GLU A 143 -10.67 18.34 -7.07
C GLU A 143 -11.73 19.30 -7.66
N MET A 144 -12.95 18.80 -7.93
CA MET A 144 -14.05 19.61 -8.43
C MET A 144 -14.49 20.66 -7.39
N LEU A 145 -14.66 20.26 -6.13
CA LEU A 145 -15.12 21.15 -5.05
C LEU A 145 -14.04 22.15 -4.64
N HIS A 146 -12.77 21.76 -4.71
CA HIS A 146 -11.64 22.63 -4.47
C HIS A 146 -11.61 23.80 -5.47
N LYS A 147 -11.86 23.52 -6.77
CA LYS A 147 -12.02 24.55 -7.81
C LYS A 147 -13.17 25.54 -7.55
N GLN A 148 -14.12 25.15 -6.70
CA GLN A 148 -15.25 25.98 -6.26
C GLN A 148 -14.99 26.66 -4.90
N GLY A 149 -13.77 26.58 -4.37
CA GLY A 149 -13.39 27.17 -3.08
C GLY A 149 -13.87 26.37 -1.85
N ARG A 150 -14.23 25.09 -2.03
CA ARG A 150 -14.73 24.23 -0.93
C ARG A 150 -13.68 23.19 -0.55
N ASP A 151 -13.17 23.28 0.67
CA ASP A 151 -12.22 22.31 1.23
C ASP A 151 -12.96 21.15 1.91
N ILE A 152 -13.22 20.08 1.15
CA ILE A 152 -13.82 18.85 1.72
C ILE A 152 -12.78 17.89 2.31
N ARG A 153 -11.49 18.09 2.01
CA ARG A 153 -10.40 17.22 2.45
C ARG A 153 -10.08 17.46 3.92
N ASN A 154 -9.75 18.69 4.29
CA ASN A 154 -9.34 19.04 5.65
C ASN A 154 -10.53 19.10 6.62
N THR A 155 -11.75 19.30 6.11
CA THR A 155 -12.98 19.23 6.92
C THR A 155 -13.43 17.78 7.20
N GLY A 156 -12.73 16.78 6.65
CA GLY A 156 -13.06 15.36 6.82
C GLY A 156 -14.31 14.91 6.05
N GLN A 157 -14.95 15.78 5.26
CA GLN A 157 -16.12 15.43 4.46
C GLN A 157 -15.78 14.40 3.39
N ALA A 158 -14.63 14.52 2.72
CA ALA A 158 -14.15 13.55 1.74
C ALA A 158 -14.03 12.14 2.35
N ARG A 159 -13.49 12.04 3.57
CA ARG A 159 -13.38 10.77 4.31
C ARG A 159 -14.75 10.17 4.64
N LYS A 160 -15.71 11.02 5.04
CA LYS A 160 -17.10 10.60 5.29
C LYS A 160 -17.75 10.06 4.01
N MET A 161 -17.61 10.76 2.88
CA MET A 161 -18.13 10.30 1.58
C MET A 161 -17.53 8.96 1.17
N ALA A 162 -16.20 8.82 1.27
CA ALA A 162 -15.51 7.57 0.95
C ALA A 162 -15.99 6.41 1.83
N ARG A 163 -16.19 6.64 3.13
CA ARG A 163 -16.74 5.63 4.05
C ARG A 163 -18.16 5.25 3.66
N SER A 164 -19.03 6.22 3.38
CA SER A 164 -20.41 5.94 2.96
C SER A 164 -20.45 5.15 1.65
N LEU A 165 -19.66 5.53 0.65
CA LEU A 165 -19.60 4.80 -0.62
C LEU A 165 -19.04 3.38 -0.43
N PHE A 166 -18.05 3.21 0.45
CA PHE A 166 -17.48 1.89 0.73
C PHE A 166 -18.45 0.96 1.49
N THR A 167 -19.23 1.48 2.44
CA THR A 167 -20.15 0.64 3.23
C THR A 167 -21.49 0.43 2.56
N GLU A 168 -22.03 1.46 1.88
CA GLU A 168 -23.39 1.44 1.32
C GLU A 168 -23.41 1.31 -0.21
N GLY A 169 -22.29 1.50 -0.89
CA GLY A 169 -22.25 1.59 -2.35
C GLY A 169 -22.77 0.34 -3.05
N ALA A 170 -22.39 -0.85 -2.58
CA ALA A 170 -22.90 -2.11 -3.13
C ALA A 170 -24.43 -2.24 -3.01
N ARG A 171 -25.01 -1.77 -1.89
CA ARG A 171 -26.46 -1.75 -1.68
C ARG A 171 -27.15 -0.70 -2.53
N ALA A 172 -26.53 0.48 -2.69
CA ALA A 172 -27.11 1.61 -3.40
C ALA A 172 -27.03 1.49 -4.92
N LEU A 173 -25.95 0.90 -5.45
CA LEU A 173 -25.69 0.77 -6.89
C LEU A 173 -26.02 -0.62 -7.44
N GLY A 174 -26.18 -1.62 -6.57
CA GLY A 174 -26.23 -3.04 -6.96
C GLY A 174 -24.81 -3.62 -7.10
N PRO A 175 -24.62 -4.92 -6.83
CA PRO A 175 -23.30 -5.55 -6.80
C PRO A 175 -22.61 -5.51 -8.17
N GLU A 176 -23.33 -5.66 -9.29
CA GLU A 176 -22.70 -5.63 -10.61
C GLU A 176 -22.13 -4.25 -10.95
N LEU A 177 -22.88 -3.18 -10.73
CA LEU A 177 -22.42 -1.81 -11.00
C LEU A 177 -21.32 -1.37 -10.03
N PHE A 178 -21.41 -1.80 -8.77
CA PHE A 178 -20.37 -1.53 -7.78
C PHE A 178 -19.05 -2.23 -8.16
N ASP A 179 -19.10 -3.51 -8.51
CA ASP A 179 -17.92 -4.26 -8.95
C ASP A 179 -17.36 -3.75 -10.30
N GLN A 180 -18.21 -3.27 -11.21
CA GLN A 180 -17.78 -2.60 -12.44
C GLN A 180 -17.08 -1.27 -12.17
N GLY A 181 -17.59 -0.46 -11.24
CA GLY A 181 -16.93 0.77 -10.77
C GLY A 181 -15.55 0.49 -10.16
N HIS A 182 -15.39 -0.64 -9.47
CA HIS A 182 -14.09 -1.14 -9.02
C HIS A 182 -13.20 -1.65 -10.17
N CYS A 183 -13.76 -2.25 -11.23
CA CYS A 183 -13.02 -2.80 -12.38
C CYS A 183 -12.45 -1.74 -13.34
N VAL A 184 -13.03 -0.54 -13.42
CA VAL A 184 -12.49 0.55 -14.29
C VAL A 184 -11.07 0.97 -13.88
N MET A 185 -10.64 0.68 -12.64
CA MET A 185 -9.28 0.93 -12.14
C MET A 185 -8.26 -0.19 -12.42
N ARG A 186 -8.57 -1.12 -13.33
CA ARG A 186 -7.63 -2.12 -13.86
C ARG A 186 -6.72 -1.52 -14.93
N ILE A 187 -5.89 -0.54 -14.54
CA ILE A 187 -4.84 0.00 -15.40
C ILE A 187 -3.58 -0.82 -15.20
N GLY A 188 -3.42 -1.87 -16.01
CA GLY A 188 -2.19 -2.64 -16.17
C GLY A 188 -2.18 -3.25 -17.58
N PRO A 189 -1.06 -3.18 -18.33
CA PRO A 189 -1.00 -3.74 -19.67
C PRO A 189 -0.91 -5.27 -19.56
N GLY A 190 -1.98 -5.99 -19.94
CA GLY A 190 -1.89 -7.44 -20.19
C GLY A 190 -2.95 -8.32 -19.55
N SER A 191 -4.24 -8.04 -19.72
CA SER A 191 -5.26 -9.09 -19.56
C SER A 191 -6.39 -8.92 -20.58
N PRO A 192 -6.74 -9.99 -21.31
CA PRO A 192 -7.75 -9.92 -22.35
C PRO A 192 -9.12 -9.77 -21.71
N VAL A 193 -9.79 -8.65 -21.99
CA VAL A 193 -11.22 -8.53 -21.74
C VAL A 193 -11.92 -9.51 -22.68
N SER A 194 -12.48 -10.57 -22.12
CA SER A 194 -13.38 -11.47 -22.83
C SER A 194 -14.54 -10.65 -23.39
N ARG A 195 -14.57 -10.50 -24.72
CA ARG A 195 -15.68 -9.89 -25.45
C ARG A 195 -16.85 -10.86 -25.43
N GLY A 196 -17.68 -10.76 -24.41
CA GLY A 196 -18.97 -11.42 -24.32
C GLY A 196 -19.73 -10.73 -23.21
N ASP A 197 -20.90 -10.20 -23.53
CA ASP A 197 -21.86 -9.55 -22.63
C ASP A 197 -21.55 -8.09 -22.22
N VAL A 198 -21.64 -7.21 -23.23
CA VAL A 198 -22.02 -5.81 -22.99
C VAL A 198 -23.56 -5.74 -23.00
N PRO A 199 -24.24 -5.53 -21.85
CA PRO A 199 -25.66 -5.21 -21.88
C PRO A 199 -25.85 -3.86 -22.60
N SER A 200 -26.85 -3.79 -23.46
CA SER A 200 -27.18 -2.59 -24.24
C SER A 200 -27.35 -1.37 -23.33
N CYS A 201 -26.62 -0.30 -23.63
CA CYS A 201 -26.77 1.00 -22.98
C CYS A 201 -28.17 1.56 -23.31
N PRO A 202 -29.06 1.77 -22.33
CA PRO A 202 -30.43 2.25 -22.59
C PRO A 202 -30.48 3.73 -23.00
N LEU A 203 -29.34 4.42 -23.11
CA LEU A 203 -29.24 5.84 -23.47
C LEU A 203 -28.88 6.10 -24.95
N CYS A 204 -28.49 5.07 -25.71
CA CYS A 204 -28.20 5.23 -27.15
C CYS A 204 -28.92 4.17 -27.98
N GLY A 205 -30.12 4.50 -28.47
CA GLY A 205 -30.93 3.64 -29.34
C GLY A 205 -30.33 3.39 -30.73
N LYS A 206 -29.15 2.80 -30.82
CA LYS A 206 -28.54 2.34 -32.09
C LYS A 206 -28.14 0.88 -31.97
N GLU A 207 -28.76 0.04 -32.81
CA GLU A 207 -28.43 -1.38 -32.97
C GLU A 207 -26.99 -1.56 -33.46
N PRO A 208 -26.23 -2.53 -32.89
CA PRO A 208 -24.91 -2.87 -33.41
C PRO A 208 -25.04 -3.71 -34.69
N ARG A 209 -24.47 -3.20 -35.78
CA ARG A 209 -24.32 -3.94 -37.05
C ARG A 209 -23.38 -5.13 -36.88
N ARG A 210 -23.82 -6.30 -37.40
CA ARG A 210 -23.04 -7.55 -37.51
C ARG A 210 -21.70 -7.33 -38.20
N VAL A 211 -20.64 -7.92 -37.64
CA VAL A 211 -19.48 -8.38 -38.42
C VAL A 211 -19.13 -9.80 -37.96
N GLU A 212 -18.84 -10.63 -38.95
CA GLU A 212 -18.79 -12.10 -38.97
C GLU A 212 -17.71 -12.76 -38.12
N GLN A 213 -17.96 -14.07 -37.96
CA GLN A 213 -17.22 -15.09 -37.23
C GLN A 213 -15.77 -15.27 -37.72
N ALA A 214 -14.89 -15.65 -36.78
CA ALA A 214 -13.90 -16.68 -37.03
C ALA A 214 -13.75 -17.54 -35.76
N ARG A 215 -14.11 -18.81 -35.87
CA ARG A 215 -13.88 -19.89 -34.89
C ARG A 215 -12.42 -20.33 -34.95
N CYS A 216 -11.89 -20.88 -33.85
CA CYS A 216 -11.19 -22.17 -33.84
C CYS A 216 -10.71 -22.57 -32.43
N TRP A 217 -11.04 -23.82 -32.06
CA TRP A 217 -10.50 -24.76 -31.07
C TRP A 217 -10.18 -24.30 -29.64
#